data_AF-A0A381E886-F1
#
_entry.id   AF-A0A381E886-F1
#
_cell.length_a   1.000
_cell.length_b   1.000
_cell.length_c   1.000
_cell.angle_alpha   90.00
_cell.angle_beta   90.00
_cell.angle_gamma   90.00
#
_symmetry.space_group_name_H-M   'P 1'
#
loop_
_entity.id
_entity.type
_entity.pdbx_description
1 polymer ?
#
loop_
_entity_poly.entity_id
_entity_poly.type
_entity_poly.pdbx_seq_one_letter_code
_entity_poly.pdbx_strand_id
1 'polypeptide(L)'
;MYAYHSEADASLSLSASLEVSYHQGNQETLLKSNVGDFVIDEAECFENFAEGTYDGVFEIAALEAFSYKVGKTYHTAIRAILLSYSLSTPKTERERPTLLDLAFAFSEGFLDEGEKYPT
;
A
#
# COMPACT_ATOMS: atom_id res chain seq x y z
N MET A 1 43.89 -0.02 1.80
CA MET A 1 43.03 0.44 2.89
C MET A 1 42.09 1.46 2.27
N TYR A 2 40.91 1.01 1.81
CA TYR A 2 39.93 1.90 1.19
C TYR A 2 38.99 2.39 2.28
N ALA A 3 39.00 3.70 2.50
CA ALA A 3 38.09 4.36 3.41
C ALA A 3 36.69 4.35 2.76
N TYR A 4 35.78 3.55 3.32
CA TYR A 4 34.37 3.66 2.99
C TYR A 4 33.84 4.94 3.63
N HIS A 5 33.48 5.91 2.78
CA HIS A 5 32.75 7.10 3.21
C HIS A 5 31.32 6.71 3.57
N SER A 6 30.93 7.15 4.76
CA SER A 6 29.58 7.12 5.29
C SER A 6 28.70 8.09 4.50
N GLU A 7 27.87 7.56 3.61
CA GLU A 7 26.65 8.23 3.16
C GLU A 7 25.50 7.23 3.31
N ALA A 8 24.53 7.58 4.17
CA ALA A 8 23.15 7.11 4.24
C ALA A 8 22.78 5.72 3.68
N ASP A 9 22.27 4.86 4.57
CA ASP A 9 21.00 4.13 4.38
C ASP A 9 20.51 4.00 2.93
N ALA A 10 20.89 2.91 2.26
CA ALA A 10 20.37 2.61 0.92
C ALA A 10 18.88 2.25 1.03
N SER A 11 18.00 3.25 0.93
CA SER A 11 16.56 3.01 0.80
C SER A 11 16.26 2.41 -0.57
N LEU A 12 15.31 1.48 -0.59
CA LEU A 12 14.81 0.80 -1.78
C LEU A 12 13.36 1.22 -2.01
N SER A 13 13.08 1.77 -3.18
CA SER A 13 11.71 2.04 -3.63
C SER A 13 11.20 0.86 -4.45
N LEU A 14 10.12 0.23 -3.99
CA LEU A 14 9.58 -1.01 -4.55
C LEU A 14 8.11 -0.85 -4.91
N SER A 15 7.75 -1.17 -6.15
CA SER A 15 6.37 -1.50 -6.49
C SER A 15 6.09 -2.92 -6.02
N ALA A 16 5.22 -3.07 -5.03
CA ALA A 16 4.99 -4.32 -4.31
C ALA A 16 3.54 -4.47 -3.88
N SER A 17 3.19 -5.67 -3.44
CA SER A 17 1.92 -5.98 -2.78
C SER A 17 2.19 -6.22 -1.29
N LEU A 18 1.58 -5.41 -0.43
CA LEU A 18 1.60 -5.57 1.02
C LEU A 18 0.49 -6.53 1.44
N GLU A 19 0.86 -7.64 2.07
CA GLU A 19 -0.06 -8.55 2.73
C GLU A 19 -0.12 -8.22 4.22
N VAL A 20 -1.32 -7.98 4.74
CA VAL A 20 -1.61 -7.75 6.15
C VAL A 20 -2.45 -8.93 6.65
N SER A 21 -1.95 -9.63 7.66
CA SER A 21 -2.65 -10.76 8.30
C SER A 21 -2.53 -10.67 9.82
N TYR A 22 -3.52 -11.19 10.56
CA TYR A 22 -3.46 -11.28 12.02
C TYR A 22 -3.40 -12.75 12.43
N HIS A 23 -2.25 -13.17 12.94
CA HIS A 23 -2.05 -14.52 13.46
C HIS A 23 -2.00 -14.48 14.99
N GLN A 24 -3.00 -15.10 15.64
CA GLN A 24 -3.10 -15.18 17.11
C GLN A 24 -3.06 -13.82 17.84
N GLY A 25 -3.53 -12.75 17.18
CA GLY A 25 -3.55 -11.39 17.74
C GLY A 25 -2.29 -10.56 17.46
N ASN A 26 -1.28 -11.13 16.77
CA ASN A 26 -0.14 -10.39 16.27
C ASN A 26 -0.34 -10.11 14.78
N GLN A 27 -0.12 -8.86 14.38
CA GLN A 27 -0.11 -8.47 12.98
C GLN A 27 1.20 -8.88 12.33
N GLU A 28 1.10 -9.55 11.19
CA GLU A 28 2.23 -9.84 10.30
C GLU A 28 2.07 -9.03 9.02
N THR A 29 3.15 -8.42 8.58
CA THR A 29 3.16 -7.62 7.34
C THR A 29 4.29 -8.06 6.43
N LEU A 30 3.91 -8.43 5.21
CA LEU A 30 4.79 -9.01 4.21
C LEU A 30 4.66 -8.24 2.90
N LEU A 31 5.75 -7.61 2.46
CA LEU A 31 5.84 -6.98 1.15
C LEU A 31 6.37 -7.98 0.13
N LYS A 32 5.53 -8.33 -0.85
CA LYS A 32 5.90 -9.18 -1.99
C LYS A 32 6.23 -8.32 -3.19
N SER A 33 7.46 -8.44 -3.67
CA SER A 33 7.93 -7.70 -4.84
C SER A 33 8.58 -8.64 -5.86
N ASN A 34 8.85 -8.13 -7.05
CA ASN A 34 9.60 -8.86 -8.08
C ASN A 34 11.08 -9.10 -7.72
N VAL A 35 11.62 -8.41 -6.70
CA VAL A 35 13.01 -8.57 -6.25
C VAL A 35 13.15 -9.42 -5.00
N GLY A 36 12.05 -9.73 -4.32
CA GLY A 36 12.03 -10.56 -3.11
C GLY A 36 10.88 -10.24 -2.17
N ASP A 37 10.82 -11.03 -1.10
CA ASP A 37 9.85 -10.90 -0.02
C ASP A 37 10.49 -10.18 1.17
N PHE A 38 9.80 -9.16 1.70
CA PHE A 38 10.28 -8.34 2.80
C PHE A 38 9.32 -8.39 3.97
N VAL A 39 9.83 -8.74 5.16
CA VAL A 39 9.07 -8.66 6.41
C VAL A 39 9.31 -7.28 7.01
N ILE A 40 8.22 -6.56 7.25
CA ILE A 40 8.30 -5.22 7.84
C ILE A 40 8.21 -5.35 9.36
N ASP A 41 9.32 -5.06 10.02
CA ASP A 41 9.35 -4.97 11.49
C ASP A 41 8.61 -3.71 11.94
N GLU A 42 7.88 -3.78 13.06
CA GLU A 42 7.22 -2.62 13.70
C GLU A 42 6.28 -1.85 12.75
N ALA A 43 5.41 -2.58 12.08
CA ALA A 43 4.38 -2.07 11.18
C ALA A 43 3.21 -1.35 11.91
N GLU A 44 3.49 -0.53 12.92
CA GLU A 44 2.48 0.22 13.69
C GLU A 44 1.60 1.09 12.76
N CYS A 45 2.20 1.59 11.68
CA CYS A 45 1.52 2.36 10.63
C CYS A 45 0.41 1.57 9.90
N PHE A 46 0.39 0.24 9.99
CA PHE A 46 -0.61 -0.64 9.40
C PHE A 46 -1.56 -1.25 10.45
N GLU A 47 -1.50 -0.87 11.73
CA GLU A 47 -2.34 -1.45 12.80
C GLU A 47 -3.85 -1.38 12.53
N ASN A 48 -4.27 -0.33 11.82
CA ASN A 48 -5.67 -0.09 11.49
C ASN A 48 -6.07 -0.63 10.12
N PHE A 49 -5.17 -1.32 9.42
CA PHE A 49 -5.49 -1.91 8.12
C PHE A 49 -6.31 -3.19 8.34
N ALA A 50 -7.30 -3.41 7.48
CA ALA A 50 -7.99 -4.70 7.48
C ALA A 50 -7.06 -5.80 6.99
N GLU A 51 -7.37 -7.05 7.31
CA GLU A 51 -6.72 -8.19 6.66
C GLU A 51 -6.94 -8.11 5.15
N GLY A 52 -5.86 -8.31 4.39
CA GLY A 52 -5.94 -8.26 2.94
C GLY A 52 -4.61 -7.96 2.26
N THR A 53 -4.73 -7.64 0.96
CA THR A 53 -3.59 -7.31 0.12
C THR A 53 -3.75 -5.89 -0.44
N TYR A 54 -2.69 -5.10 -0.32
CA TYR A 54 -2.65 -3.69 -0.70
C TYR A 54 -1.50 -3.47 -1.68
N ASP A 55 -1.82 -3.16 -2.93
CA ASP A 55 -0.80 -2.82 -3.93
C ASP A 55 -0.33 -1.38 -3.75
N GLY A 56 0.97 -1.13 -3.94
CA GLY A 56 1.51 0.21 -3.78
C GLY A 56 2.97 0.35 -4.14
N VAL A 57 3.49 1.54 -3.87
CA VAL A 57 4.93 1.82 -3.86
C VAL A 57 5.36 1.99 -2.41
N PHE A 58 6.40 1.28 -2.02
CA PHE A 58 6.93 1.24 -0.66
C PHE A 58 8.39 1.62 -0.69
N GLU A 59 8.78 2.55 0.18
CA GLU A 59 10.17 2.87 0.42
C GLU A 59 10.60 2.20 1.71
N ILE A 60 11.64 1.36 1.62
CA ILE A 60 12.11 0.55 2.73
C ILE A 60 13.62 0.68 2.92
N ALA A 61 14.10 0.48 4.14
CA ALA A 61 15.49 0.17 4.41
C ALA A 61 15.60 -1.35 4.64
N ALA A 62 16.31 -2.05 3.75
CA ALA A 62 16.58 -3.47 3.92
C ALA A 62 17.65 -3.70 5.01
N LEU A 63 17.38 -4.62 5.93
CA LEU A 63 18.26 -4.95 7.05
C LEU A 63 19.05 -6.22 6.75
N GLU A 64 18.49 -7.38 7.07
CA GLU A 64 19.17 -8.68 6.97
C GLU A 64 18.28 -9.72 6.28
N ALA A 65 18.89 -10.54 5.42
CA ALA A 65 18.24 -11.69 4.85
C ALA A 65 18.23 -12.84 5.87
N PHE A 66 17.09 -13.51 5.98
CA PHE A 66 16.92 -14.68 6.83
C PHE A 66 16.21 -15.79 6.07
N SER A 67 16.36 -17.02 6.55
CA SER A 67 15.67 -18.17 5.98
C SER A 67 14.78 -18.84 7.02
N TYR A 68 13.57 -19.19 6.63
CA TYR A 68 12.61 -19.88 7.47
C TYR A 68 12.04 -21.10 6.73
N LYS A 69 11.49 -22.04 7.49
CA LYS A 69 11.01 -23.31 6.94
C LYS A 69 9.50 -23.39 7.05
N VAL A 70 8.84 -23.61 5.91
CA VAL A 70 7.41 -23.91 5.83
C VAL A 70 7.24 -25.35 5.35
N GLY A 71 6.78 -26.23 6.24
CA GLY A 71 6.69 -27.66 5.96
C GLY A 71 8.07 -28.28 5.68
N LYS A 72 8.33 -28.62 4.40
CA LYS A 72 9.63 -29.17 3.95
C LYS A 72 10.46 -28.18 3.13
N THR A 73 9.95 -26.99 2.85
CA THR A 73 10.55 -26.01 1.96
C THR A 73 11.21 -24.89 2.76
N TYR A 74 12.40 -24.48 2.34
CA TYR A 74 13.07 -23.28 2.87
C TYR A 74 12.69 -22.08 2.02
N HIS A 75 12.32 -21.00 2.69
CA HIS A 75 12.01 -19.70 2.11
C HIS A 75 13.03 -18.70 2.61
N THR A 76 13.35 -17.70 1.79
CA THR A 76 14.23 -16.60 2.15
C THR A 76 13.44 -15.31 2.08
N ALA A 77 13.54 -14.50 3.13
CA ALA A 77 12.95 -13.18 3.19
C ALA A 77 13.98 -12.20 3.74
N ILE A 78 13.71 -10.91 3.58
CA ILE A 78 14.57 -9.84 4.05
C ILE A 78 13.81 -9.04 5.09
N ARG A 79 14.38 -8.86 6.28
CA ARG A 79 13.82 -7.93 7.27
C ARG A 79 14.02 -6.51 6.76
N ALA A 80 13.02 -5.67 6.93
CA ALA A 80 13.06 -4.30 6.46
C ALA A 80 12.30 -3.36 7.40
N ILE A 81 12.70 -2.09 7.37
CA ILE A 81 12.00 -0.99 8.04
C ILE A 81 11.26 -0.21 6.96
N LEU A 82 9.99 0.09 7.18
CA LEU A 82 9.23 0.96 6.30
C LEU A 82 9.60 2.42 6.54
N LEU A 83 9.98 3.13 5.48
CA LEU A 83 10.30 4.56 5.54
C LEU A 83 9.13 5.40 5.03
N SER A 84 8.50 4.98 3.93
CA SER A 84 7.31 5.65 3.37
C SER A 84 6.48 4.67 2.52
N TYR A 85 5.22 5.00 2.28
CA TYR A 85 4.37 4.21 1.38
C TYR A 85 3.35 5.07 0.64
N SER A 86 2.96 4.60 -0.54
CA SER A 86 1.85 5.13 -1.33
C SER A 86 1.04 3.95 -1.86
N LEU A 87 -0.14 3.73 -1.30
CA LEU A 87 -1.03 2.68 -1.80
C LEU A 87 -1.63 3.11 -3.13
N SER A 88 -1.74 2.15 -4.04
CA SER A 88 -2.58 2.29 -5.21
C SER A 88 -3.99 2.58 -4.72
N THR A 89 -4.66 3.57 -5.32
CA THR A 89 -6.11 3.68 -5.15
C THR A 89 -6.71 2.33 -5.52
N PRO A 90 -7.62 1.76 -4.72
CA PRO A 90 -8.26 0.51 -5.07
C PRO A 90 -8.77 0.68 -6.50
N LYS A 91 -8.40 -0.25 -7.38
CA LYS A 91 -9.15 -0.45 -8.60
C LYS A 91 -10.52 -0.98 -8.16
N THR A 92 -11.35 -0.12 -7.58
CA THR A 92 -12.76 -0.18 -7.91
C THR A 92 -12.72 -0.22 -9.43
N GLU A 93 -13.22 -1.30 -10.02
CA GLU A 93 -13.66 -1.21 -11.39
C GLU A 93 -14.52 0.05 -11.42
N ARG A 94 -13.96 1.16 -11.91
CA ARG A 94 -14.75 2.27 -12.38
C ARG A 94 -15.45 1.63 -13.56
N GLU A 95 -16.58 0.98 -13.31
CA GLU A 95 -17.66 0.97 -14.27
C GLU A 95 -17.69 2.40 -14.77
N ARG A 96 -17.28 2.58 -16.03
CA ARG A 96 -17.34 3.89 -16.65
C ARG A 96 -18.79 4.33 -16.42
N PRO A 97 -19.02 5.49 -15.76
CA PRO A 97 -20.38 5.96 -15.57
C PRO A 97 -21.05 5.90 -16.93
N THR A 98 -22.17 5.16 -16.99
CA THR A 98 -22.92 5.04 -18.22
C THR A 98 -23.44 6.43 -18.58
N LEU A 99 -23.80 6.64 -19.85
CA LEU A 99 -24.42 7.91 -20.25
C LEU A 99 -25.66 8.28 -19.40
N LEU A 100 -26.32 7.28 -18.82
CA LEU A 100 -27.44 7.47 -17.90
C LEU A 100 -26.99 8.03 -16.55
N ASP A 101 -25.88 7.55 -15.99
CA ASP A 101 -25.35 8.05 -14.71
C ASP A 101 -24.91 9.52 -14.82
N LEU A 102 -24.36 9.89 -15.98
CA LEU A 102 -24.05 11.29 -16.29
C LEU A 102 -25.34 12.12 -16.44
N ALA A 103 -26.37 11.61 -17.14
CA ALA A 103 -27.62 12.33 -17.35
C ALA A 103 -28.40 12.60 -16.06
N PHE A 104 -28.40 11.66 -15.09
CA PHE A 104 -29.03 11.88 -13.78
C PHE A 104 -28.32 12.96 -12.96
N ALA A 105 -26.98 13.01 -13.00
CA ALA A 105 -26.21 14.05 -12.32
C ALA A 105 -26.46 15.46 -12.89
N PHE A 106 -26.75 15.57 -14.20
CA PHE A 106 -27.15 16.85 -14.81
C PHE A 106 -28.59 17.25 -14.48
N SER A 107 -29.48 16.30 -14.18
CA SER A 107 -30.87 16.57 -13.84
C SER A 107 -31.08 17.04 -12.39
N GLU A 108 -30.21 16.68 -11.45
CA GLU A 108 -30.32 17.17 -10.07
C GLU A 108 -29.77 18.60 -9.86
N GLY A 109 -29.03 19.14 -10.83
CA GLY A 109 -28.44 20.49 -10.77
C GLY A 109 -29.28 21.63 -11.38
N PHE A 110 -30.53 21.38 -11.81
CA PHE A 110 -31.36 22.35 -12.56
C PHE A 110 -32.71 22.67 -11.90
N LEU A 111 -32.78 22.65 -10.57
CA LEU A 111 -33.93 23.17 -9.80
C LEU A 111 -33.47 24.00 -8.59
N ASP A 112 -32.65 25.03 -8.82
CA ASP A 112 -32.54 26.12 -7.84
C ASP A 112 -32.21 27.45 -8.52
N GLU A 113 -33.13 27.99 -9.32
CA GLU A 113 -33.18 29.44 -9.58
C GLU A 113 -34.63 29.91 -9.61
N GLY A 114 -35.20 30.00 -8.42
CA GLY A 114 -36.36 30.84 -8.12
C GLY A 114 -35.94 32.11 -7.39
N GLU A 115 -34.90 32.81 -7.85
CA GLU A 115 -34.54 34.13 -7.32
C GLU A 115 -35.63 35.16 -7.70
N LYS A 116 -36.40 35.58 -6.71
CA LYS A 116 -37.21 36.81 -6.74
C LYS A 116 -36.27 38.02 -6.69
N TYR A 117 -36.25 38.83 -7.73
CA TYR A 117 -35.67 40.18 -7.69
C TYR A 117 -36.51 41.12 -6.80
N PRO A 118 -35.89 42.04 -6.04
CA PRO A 118 -36.61 43.10 -5.33
C PRO A 118 -36.96 44.25 -6.27
N THR A 119 -38.18 44.78 -6.13
CA THR A 119 -38.57 46.13 -6.59
C THR A 119 -38.61 47.09 -5.41
#